data_AF-A0A3N6MEV3-F1
#
_entry.id   AF-A0A3N6MEV3-F1
#
_cell.length_a   1.000
_cell.length_b   1.000
_cell.length_c   1.000
_cell.angle_alpha   90.00
_cell.angle_beta   90.00
_cell.angle_gamma   90.00
#
_symmetry.space_group_name_H-M   'P 1'
#
loop_
_entity.id
_entity.type
_entity.pdbx_description
1 polymer ?
#
loop_
_entity_poly.entity_id
_entity_poly.type
_entity_poly.pdbx_seq_one_letter_code
_entity_poly.pdbx_strand_id
1 'polypeptide(L)'
;MDIRVQGPGPTSPFLSARDLFETEHDLSLPVYVHLQDDPDERTWAGHYDDRHVLNISRQAASSAMARELALHEFAHMARYEQEHPSHVQSTEEVLYLALAGKSVERRKLSHCYQIANHMKDIYADDITLTVGPGEKLLSFLESSLATAVADRPATPARAGLQQLSPSADPEITAVNAAFALALAERHDLVDDDHRLYDLAHAAAMDAPGVDFEGFRRRFRELACDPDSSGYRQVLVDATRAYVGGDGPAAD
;
A
#
# COMPACT_ATOMS: atom_id res chain seq x y z
N MET A 1 17.04 -5.65 17.65
CA MET A 1 17.09 -5.71 16.17
C MET A 1 18.53 -5.59 15.61
N ASP A 2 19.00 -6.55 14.80
CA ASP A 2 20.29 -6.46 14.05
C ASP A 2 20.04 -5.93 12.62
N ILE A 3 20.76 -4.89 12.18
CA ILE A 3 20.62 -4.29 10.84
C ILE A 3 21.95 -4.27 10.10
N ARG A 4 21.95 -4.80 8.88
CA ARG A 4 23.11 -4.88 7.99
C ARG A 4 22.82 -4.20 6.66
N VAL A 5 23.40 -3.02 6.45
CA VAL A 5 23.25 -2.29 5.20
C VAL A 5 24.30 -2.74 4.19
N GLN A 6 23.85 -3.18 3.02
CA GLN A 6 24.68 -3.67 1.92
C GLN A 6 24.64 -2.69 0.74
N GLY A 7 25.82 -2.30 0.26
CA GLY A 7 25.99 -1.42 -0.88
C GLY A 7 26.34 0.03 -0.51
N PRO A 8 26.71 0.85 -1.51
CA PRO A 8 27.06 2.25 -1.29
C PRO A 8 25.80 3.11 -1.07
N GLY A 9 25.68 3.75 0.09
CA GLY A 9 24.63 4.72 0.36
C GLY A 9 24.47 5.07 1.84
N PRO A 10 23.42 5.84 2.18
CA PRO A 10 23.22 6.32 3.54
C PRO A 10 22.81 5.17 4.47
N THR A 11 23.39 5.11 5.66
CA THR A 11 23.00 4.16 6.72
C THR A 11 22.11 4.80 7.78
N SER A 12 22.27 6.11 7.99
CA SER A 12 21.60 6.88 9.03
C SER A 12 20.07 6.73 9.07
N PRO A 13 19.34 6.75 7.93
CA PRO A 13 17.89 6.59 7.96
C PRO A 13 17.43 5.25 8.56
N PHE A 14 18.13 4.16 8.24
CA PHE A 14 17.80 2.81 8.71
C PHE A 14 18.11 2.62 10.18
N LEU A 15 19.23 3.17 10.67
CA LEU A 15 19.57 3.15 12.09
C LEU A 15 18.62 4.03 12.90
N SER A 16 18.24 5.20 12.38
CA SER A 16 17.24 6.05 13.02
C SER A 16 15.85 5.41 13.04
N ALA A 17 15.47 4.68 11.98
CA ALA A 17 14.23 3.91 11.95
C ALA A 17 14.26 2.81 13.00
N ARG A 18 15.36 2.06 13.11
CA ARG A 18 15.54 1.04 14.15
C ARG A 18 15.37 1.61 15.54
N ASP A 19 16.08 2.69 15.85
CA ASP A 19 16.08 3.28 17.19
C ASP A 19 14.67 3.74 17.61
N LEU A 20 13.86 4.17 16.63
CA LEU A 20 12.46 4.52 16.87
C LEU A 20 11.57 3.27 16.96
N PHE A 21 11.77 2.28 16.11
CA PHE A 21 11.01 1.04 16.12
C PHE A 21 11.19 0.28 17.45
N GLU A 22 12.43 0.21 17.95
CA GLU A 22 12.82 -0.44 19.21
C GLU A 22 12.22 0.20 20.46
N THR A 23 11.50 1.33 20.36
CA THR A 23 10.75 1.87 21.51
C THR A 23 9.54 1.02 21.87
N GLU A 24 8.92 0.36 20.89
CA GLU A 24 7.68 -0.42 21.08
C GLU A 24 7.73 -1.83 20.47
N HIS A 25 8.59 -2.05 19.47
CA HIS A 25 8.65 -3.30 18.71
C HIS A 25 10.09 -3.77 18.51
N ASP A 26 10.29 -5.07 18.30
CA ASP A 26 11.60 -5.63 17.94
C ASP A 26 11.43 -6.68 16.84
N LEU A 27 12.52 -6.99 16.14
CA LEU A 27 12.62 -8.09 15.20
C LEU A 27 13.64 -9.10 15.70
N SER A 28 13.22 -10.36 15.73
CA SER A 28 14.03 -11.50 16.15
C SER A 28 15.06 -11.85 15.09
N LEU A 29 14.70 -11.72 13.81
CA LEU A 29 15.58 -11.99 12.69
C LEU A 29 16.38 -10.74 12.28
N PRO A 30 17.64 -10.91 11.84
CA PRO A 30 18.43 -9.80 11.33
C PRO A 30 17.83 -9.23 10.03
N VAL A 31 17.92 -7.91 9.84
CA VAL A 31 17.46 -7.23 8.63
C VAL A 31 18.64 -6.85 7.74
N TYR A 32 18.58 -7.30 6.49
CA TYR A 32 19.56 -6.98 5.45
C TYR A 32 18.99 -5.92 4.52
N VAL A 33 19.58 -4.73 4.54
CA VAL A 33 19.15 -3.62 3.68
C VAL A 33 19.95 -3.66 2.39
N HIS A 34 19.28 -3.84 1.26
CA HIS A 34 19.87 -3.85 -0.07
C HIS A 34 19.57 -2.54 -0.79
N LEU A 35 20.61 -1.80 -1.13
CA LEU A 35 20.52 -0.55 -1.88
C LEU A 35 20.65 -0.83 -3.38
N GLN A 36 19.60 -0.52 -4.15
CA GLN A 36 19.57 -0.74 -5.60
C GLN A 36 19.85 0.53 -6.40
N ASP A 37 20.47 0.35 -7.56
CA ASP A 37 20.86 1.45 -8.43
C ASP A 37 19.70 2.00 -9.27
N ASP A 38 18.75 1.14 -9.61
CA ASP A 38 17.56 1.52 -10.36
C ASP A 38 16.69 2.47 -9.51
N PRO A 39 16.49 3.74 -9.92
CA PRO A 39 15.69 4.69 -9.17
C PRO A 39 14.21 4.28 -9.05
N ASP A 40 13.72 3.49 -10.02
CA ASP A 40 12.33 3.04 -10.10
C ASP A 40 12.10 1.73 -9.31
N GLU A 41 13.16 1.15 -8.72
CA GLU A 41 13.03 0.00 -7.84
C GLU A 41 12.15 0.34 -6.63
N ARG A 42 11.09 -0.45 -6.47
CA ARG A 42 10.15 -0.28 -5.35
C ARG A 42 10.82 -0.65 -4.03
N THR A 43 10.41 0.04 -2.97
CA THR A 43 10.74 -0.39 -1.60
C THR A 43 9.86 -1.58 -1.22
N TRP A 44 10.44 -2.63 -0.64
CA TRP A 44 9.70 -3.81 -0.17
C TRP A 44 10.50 -4.64 0.84
N ALA A 45 9.78 -5.35 1.71
CA ALA A 45 10.30 -6.35 2.63
C ALA A 45 10.16 -7.78 2.09
N GLY A 46 11.20 -8.59 2.25
CA GLY A 46 11.21 -10.03 1.99
C GLY A 46 11.59 -10.80 3.24
N HIS A 47 11.02 -11.99 3.39
CA HIS A 47 11.17 -12.82 4.58
C HIS A 47 11.79 -14.17 4.22
N TYR A 48 12.82 -14.57 4.96
CA TYR A 48 13.51 -15.86 4.84
C TYR A 48 13.66 -16.48 6.22
N ASP A 49 13.90 -17.79 6.28
CA ASP A 49 14.01 -18.55 7.54
C ASP A 49 15.04 -17.97 8.54
N ASP A 50 16.09 -17.30 8.04
CA ASP A 50 17.21 -16.81 8.84
C ASP A 50 17.38 -15.28 8.85
N ARG A 51 16.57 -14.54 8.09
CA ARG A 51 16.70 -13.08 7.93
C ARG A 51 15.49 -12.44 7.27
N HIS A 52 15.35 -11.13 7.48
CA HIS A 52 14.57 -10.26 6.60
C HIS A 52 15.47 -9.53 5.61
N VAL A 53 14.87 -9.12 4.49
CA VAL A 53 15.50 -8.24 3.50
C VAL A 53 14.63 -7.00 3.33
N LEU A 54 15.25 -5.83 3.43
CA LEU A 54 14.68 -4.55 3.00
C LEU A 54 15.33 -4.17 1.68
N ASN A 55 14.59 -4.22 0.57
CA ASN A 55 15.08 -3.71 -0.71
C ASN A 55 14.61 -2.27 -0.90
N ILE A 56 15.49 -1.38 -1.33
CA ILE A 56 15.18 0.04 -1.52
C ILE A 56 16.11 0.67 -2.57
N SER A 57 15.57 1.51 -3.44
CA SER A 57 16.41 2.27 -4.39
C SER A 57 17.31 3.26 -3.65
N ARG A 58 18.50 3.53 -4.19
CA ARG A 58 19.42 4.51 -3.61
C ARG A 58 18.82 5.92 -3.54
N GLN A 59 17.94 6.24 -4.49
CA GLN A 59 17.17 7.48 -4.52
C GLN A 59 16.21 7.55 -3.33
N ALA A 60 15.40 6.51 -3.10
CA ALA A 60 14.47 6.45 -1.97
C ALA A 60 15.22 6.47 -0.63
N ALA A 61 16.32 5.71 -0.52
CA ALA A 61 17.16 5.66 0.67
C ALA A 61 17.83 7.01 1.02
N SER A 62 17.99 7.89 0.04
CA SER A 62 18.56 9.23 0.23
C SER A 62 17.49 10.33 0.38
N SER A 63 16.21 9.97 0.32
CA SER A 63 15.10 10.93 0.37
C SER A 63 14.74 11.34 1.80
N ALA A 64 13.95 12.40 1.94
CA ALA A 64 13.39 12.82 3.22
C ALA A 64 12.41 11.80 3.84
N MET A 65 11.95 10.83 3.03
CA MET A 65 11.05 9.73 3.41
C MET A 65 11.79 8.44 3.79
N ALA A 66 13.12 8.38 3.64
CA ALA A 66 13.87 7.13 3.77
C ALA A 66 13.66 6.42 5.12
N ARG A 67 13.55 7.18 6.22
CA ARG A 67 13.32 6.62 7.56
C ARG A 67 11.89 6.08 7.69
N GLU A 68 10.92 6.82 7.18
CA GLU A 68 9.50 6.50 7.23
C GLU A 68 9.19 5.27 6.36
N LEU A 69 9.82 5.16 5.19
CA LEU A 69 9.81 3.94 4.38
C LEU A 69 10.44 2.76 5.13
N ALA A 70 11.59 2.95 5.76
CA ALA A 70 12.22 1.87 6.53
C ALA A 70 11.36 1.40 7.71
N LEU A 71 10.70 2.33 8.43
CA LEU A 71 9.79 2.01 9.53
C LEU A 71 8.60 1.17 9.05
N HIS A 72 7.98 1.56 7.92
CA HIS A 72 6.90 0.82 7.30
C HIS A 72 7.30 -0.63 6.97
N GLU A 73 8.49 -0.81 6.41
CA GLU A 73 8.97 -2.15 6.05
C GLU A 73 9.37 -2.97 7.29
N PHE A 74 9.87 -2.35 8.36
CA PHE A 74 10.08 -3.05 9.64
C PHE A 74 8.76 -3.48 10.27
N ALA A 75 7.69 -2.68 10.12
CA ALA A 75 6.36 -3.06 10.55
C ALA A 75 5.83 -4.28 9.77
N HIS A 76 6.07 -4.36 8.46
CA HIS A 76 5.78 -5.58 7.68
C HIS A 76 6.51 -6.81 8.25
N MET A 77 7.80 -6.67 8.57
CA MET A 77 8.61 -7.75 9.16
C MET A 77 8.08 -8.16 10.54
N ALA A 78 7.66 -7.21 11.38
CA ALA A 78 7.11 -7.52 12.69
C ALA A 78 5.76 -8.24 12.58
N ARG A 79 4.88 -7.81 11.66
CA ARG A 79 3.62 -8.53 11.39
C ARG A 79 3.87 -9.94 10.86
N TYR A 80 4.91 -10.13 10.06
CA TYR A 80 5.32 -11.46 9.61
C TYR A 80 5.80 -12.33 10.78
N GLU A 81 6.70 -11.83 11.64
CA GLU A 81 7.18 -12.58 12.82
C GLU A 81 6.07 -12.88 13.85
N GLN A 82 5.06 -12.03 13.93
CA GLN A 82 3.86 -12.24 14.76
C GLN A 82 2.90 -13.29 14.17
N GLU A 83 3.20 -13.83 12.98
CA GLU A 83 2.30 -14.68 12.20
C GLU A 83 0.92 -14.03 11.96
N HIS A 84 0.89 -12.69 11.90
CA HIS A 84 -0.34 -11.94 11.76
C HIS A 84 -1.01 -12.30 10.42
N PRO A 85 -2.33 -12.63 10.39
CA PRO A 85 -2.95 -13.17 9.18
C PRO A 85 -2.78 -12.35 7.91
N SER A 86 -2.69 -11.02 8.02
CA SER A 86 -2.40 -10.17 6.86
C SER A 86 -1.04 -10.42 6.20
N HIS A 87 -0.06 -10.95 6.93
CA HIS A 87 1.30 -11.14 6.44
C HIS A 87 1.68 -12.61 6.17
N VAL A 88 0.84 -13.56 6.59
CA VAL A 88 1.03 -15.00 6.32
C VAL A 88 -0.03 -15.61 5.41
N GLN A 89 -1.21 -15.00 5.24
CA GLN A 89 -2.22 -15.50 4.32
C GLN A 89 -1.76 -15.32 2.86
N SER A 90 -1.81 -16.39 2.07
CA SER A 90 -1.49 -16.33 0.65
C SER A 90 -2.51 -15.48 -0.11
N THR A 91 -2.06 -14.35 -0.66
CA THR A 91 -2.88 -13.52 -1.56
C THR A 91 -3.35 -14.33 -2.77
N GLU A 92 -2.48 -15.17 -3.34
CA GLU A 92 -2.82 -16.00 -4.50
C GLU A 92 -3.98 -16.97 -4.21
N GLU A 93 -3.95 -17.62 -3.04
CA GLU A 93 -5.04 -18.50 -2.60
C GLU A 93 -6.36 -17.72 -2.48
N VAL A 94 -6.31 -16.53 -1.88
CA VAL A 94 -7.51 -15.70 -1.73
C VAL A 94 -8.06 -15.24 -3.07
N LEU A 95 -7.19 -14.81 -3.99
CA LEU A 95 -7.61 -14.42 -5.34
C LEU A 95 -8.19 -15.61 -6.10
N TYR A 96 -7.61 -16.81 -5.96
CA TYR A 96 -8.18 -18.04 -6.54
C TYR A 96 -9.59 -18.31 -6.01
N LEU A 97 -9.80 -18.24 -4.69
CA LEU A 97 -11.10 -18.45 -4.07
C LEU A 97 -12.13 -17.36 -4.45
N ALA A 98 -11.69 -16.11 -4.54
CA ALA A 98 -12.56 -14.98 -4.85
C ALA A 98 -13.00 -14.97 -6.32
N LEU A 99 -12.12 -15.40 -7.23
CA LEU A 99 -12.28 -15.30 -8.68
C LEU A 99 -12.58 -16.65 -9.35
N ALA A 100 -12.75 -17.73 -8.58
CA ALA A 100 -13.11 -19.05 -9.10
C ALA A 100 -14.32 -18.97 -10.04
N GLY A 101 -14.16 -19.48 -11.26
CA GLY A 101 -15.20 -19.48 -12.29
C GLY A 101 -15.43 -18.14 -13.01
N LYS A 102 -14.62 -17.11 -12.76
CA LYS A 102 -14.72 -15.80 -13.42
C LYS A 102 -13.63 -15.60 -14.46
N SER A 103 -13.98 -14.98 -15.58
CA SER A 103 -13.02 -14.39 -16.51
C SER A 103 -12.72 -12.97 -16.05
N VAL A 104 -11.45 -12.67 -15.76
CA VAL A 104 -11.03 -11.37 -15.22
C VAL A 104 -9.97 -10.77 -16.12
N GLU A 105 -10.11 -9.49 -16.46
CA GLU A 105 -9.10 -8.77 -17.21
C GLU A 105 -7.77 -8.74 -16.44
N ARG A 106 -6.65 -8.94 -17.15
CA ARG A 106 -5.31 -8.94 -16.54
C ARG A 106 -5.03 -7.67 -15.73
N ARG A 107 -5.52 -6.51 -16.19
CA ARG A 107 -5.40 -5.24 -15.44
C ARG A 107 -6.11 -5.29 -14.09
N LYS A 108 -7.35 -5.80 -14.05
CA LYS A 108 -8.12 -5.93 -12.80
C LYS A 108 -7.49 -6.95 -11.86
N LEU A 109 -6.86 -8.01 -12.38
CA LEU A 109 -6.10 -8.95 -11.55
C LEU A 109 -4.92 -8.25 -10.86
N SER A 110 -4.15 -7.44 -11.59
CA SER A 110 -3.07 -6.63 -11.00
C SER A 110 -3.60 -5.68 -9.91
N HIS A 111 -4.74 -5.04 -10.15
CA HIS A 111 -5.40 -4.19 -9.16
C HIS A 111 -5.82 -4.98 -7.91
N CYS A 112 -6.28 -6.22 -8.04
CA CYS A 112 -6.61 -7.06 -6.88
C CYS A 112 -5.39 -7.36 -6.00
N TYR A 113 -4.21 -7.59 -6.61
CA TYR A 113 -2.96 -7.69 -5.84
C TYR A 113 -2.61 -6.39 -5.13
N GLN A 114 -2.83 -5.23 -5.77
CA GLN A 114 -2.60 -3.94 -5.14
C GLN A 114 -3.58 -3.67 -3.98
N ILE A 115 -4.85 -4.04 -4.11
CA ILE A 115 -5.84 -3.98 -3.03
C ILE A 115 -5.43 -4.87 -1.86
N ALA A 116 -4.94 -6.07 -2.15
CA ALA A 116 -4.42 -6.96 -1.11
C ALA A 116 -3.23 -6.33 -0.38
N ASN A 117 -2.31 -5.69 -1.11
CA ASN A 117 -1.20 -4.96 -0.51
C ASN A 117 -1.69 -3.79 0.35
N HIS A 118 -2.63 -2.95 -0.11
CA HIS A 118 -3.23 -1.89 0.73
C HIS A 118 -3.79 -2.44 2.03
N MET A 119 -4.47 -3.59 1.99
CA MET A 119 -4.96 -4.22 3.21
C MET A 119 -3.84 -4.66 4.14
N LYS A 120 -2.68 -5.11 3.61
CA LYS A 120 -1.49 -5.43 4.42
C LYS A 120 -0.86 -4.18 5.00
N ASP A 121 -0.72 -3.16 4.16
CA ASP A 121 -0.08 -1.88 4.47
C ASP A 121 -0.80 -1.19 5.63
N ILE A 122 -2.13 -1.27 5.73
CA ILE A 122 -2.87 -0.76 6.90
C ILE A 122 -2.38 -1.39 8.21
N TYR A 123 -2.14 -2.71 8.26
CA TYR A 123 -1.65 -3.35 9.48
C TYR A 123 -0.19 -3.04 9.79
N ALA A 124 0.61 -2.71 8.78
CA ALA A 124 1.98 -2.25 8.94
C ALA A 124 1.99 -0.78 9.41
N ASP A 125 1.18 0.08 8.79
CA ASP A 125 1.03 1.48 9.16
C ASP A 125 0.40 1.67 10.55
N ASP A 126 -0.45 0.74 10.99
CA ASP A 126 -0.91 0.67 12.38
C ASP A 126 0.27 0.63 13.37
N ILE A 127 1.39 -0.01 13.02
CA ILE A 127 2.63 -0.01 13.82
C ILE A 127 3.47 1.24 13.51
N THR A 128 3.65 1.59 12.24
CA THR A 128 4.46 2.75 11.83
C THR A 128 3.99 4.04 12.53
N LEU A 129 2.68 4.21 12.64
CA LEU A 129 2.04 5.40 13.21
C LEU A 129 1.94 5.38 14.75
N THR A 130 2.23 4.25 15.42
CA THR A 130 2.40 4.26 16.88
C THR A 130 3.80 4.74 17.27
N VAL A 131 4.82 4.38 16.50
CA VAL A 131 6.21 4.72 16.80
C VAL A 131 6.69 6.03 16.16
N GLY A 132 6.09 6.45 15.04
CA GLY A 132 6.57 7.58 14.23
C GLY A 132 5.54 8.69 13.97
N PRO A 133 6.01 9.92 13.68
CA PRO A 133 5.14 11.03 13.30
C PRO A 133 4.46 10.77 11.94
N GLY A 134 3.13 10.85 11.90
CA GLY A 134 2.32 10.52 10.72
C GLY A 134 2.28 11.60 9.62
N GLU A 135 2.73 12.82 9.91
CA GLU A 135 2.57 13.97 9.00
C GLU A 135 3.33 13.79 7.67
N LYS A 136 4.47 13.12 7.70
CA LYS A 136 5.25 12.81 6.49
C LYS A 136 4.56 11.76 5.63
N LEU A 137 3.99 10.73 6.25
CA LEU A 137 3.22 9.71 5.53
C LEU A 137 1.99 10.35 4.88
N LEU A 138 1.27 11.18 5.63
CA LEU A 138 0.13 11.93 5.10
C LEU A 138 0.53 12.83 3.91
N SER A 139 1.62 13.60 4.05
CA SER A 139 2.13 14.47 2.98
C SER A 139 2.51 13.67 1.72
N PHE A 140 3.11 12.48 1.92
CA PHE A 140 3.44 11.58 0.83
C PHE A 140 2.18 11.07 0.12
N LEU A 141 1.18 10.59 0.87
CA LEU A 141 -0.10 10.13 0.33
C LEU A 141 -0.84 11.24 -0.43
N GLU A 142 -0.89 12.45 0.12
CA GLU A 142 -1.49 13.61 -0.55
C GLU A 142 -0.76 13.90 -1.88
N SER A 143 0.57 13.95 -1.86
CA SER A 143 1.37 14.23 -3.06
C SER A 143 1.20 13.13 -4.13
N SER A 144 1.25 11.86 -3.73
CA SER A 144 1.07 10.73 -4.65
C SER A 144 -0.32 10.73 -5.28
N LEU A 145 -1.36 11.00 -4.49
CA LEU A 145 -2.72 11.08 -5.02
C LEU A 145 -2.91 12.30 -5.93
N ALA A 146 -2.36 13.47 -5.56
CA ALA A 146 -2.42 14.66 -6.41
C ALA A 146 -1.75 14.43 -7.76
N THR A 147 -0.59 13.74 -7.79
CA THR A 147 0.08 13.35 -9.04
C THR A 147 -0.77 12.40 -9.86
N ALA A 148 -1.36 11.36 -9.25
CA ALA A 148 -2.20 10.40 -9.96
C ALA A 148 -3.46 11.04 -10.57
N VAL A 149 -4.13 11.92 -9.81
CA VAL A 149 -5.30 12.68 -10.30
C VAL A 149 -4.89 13.63 -11.44
N ALA A 150 -3.71 14.24 -11.38
CA ALA A 150 -3.22 15.11 -12.45
C ALA A 150 -2.83 14.35 -13.72
N ASP A 151 -2.36 13.10 -13.58
CA ASP A 151 -1.92 12.23 -14.69
C ASP A 151 -3.06 11.38 -15.30
N ARG A 152 -4.32 11.69 -14.95
CA ARG A 152 -5.49 11.00 -15.49
C ARG A 152 -5.54 11.09 -17.03
N PRO A 153 -6.09 10.07 -17.72
CA PRO A 153 -6.20 10.10 -19.18
C PRO A 153 -7.05 11.30 -19.64
N ALA A 154 -6.46 12.22 -20.39
CA ALA A 154 -7.20 13.33 -20.99
C ALA A 154 -8.03 12.84 -22.21
N THR A 155 -9.21 13.45 -22.41
CA THR A 155 -9.99 13.43 -23.66
C THR A 155 -9.06 13.64 -24.87
N PRO A 156 -9.29 12.97 -26.03
CA PRO A 156 -8.23 12.43 -26.85
C PRO A 156 -7.18 13.46 -27.23
N ALA A 157 -5.92 13.06 -27.11
CA ALA A 157 -4.75 13.84 -27.42
C ALA A 157 -4.95 14.62 -28.73
N ARG A 158 -4.63 15.92 -28.71
CA ARG A 158 -4.53 16.72 -29.94
C ARG A 158 -3.74 15.92 -30.97
N ALA A 159 -4.31 15.76 -32.16
CA ALA A 159 -3.69 15.00 -33.24
C ALA A 159 -2.22 15.41 -33.41
N GLY A 160 -1.30 14.46 -33.22
CA GLY A 160 0.15 14.67 -33.34
C GLY A 160 0.95 14.65 -32.03
N LEU A 161 0.34 14.49 -30.86
CA LEU A 161 1.05 14.28 -29.59
C LEU A 161 0.95 12.82 -29.13
N GLN A 162 2.10 12.16 -28.94
CA GLN A 162 2.20 10.81 -28.40
C GLN A 162 2.64 10.89 -26.94
N GLN A 163 1.85 10.31 -26.02
CA GLN A 163 2.27 10.15 -24.62
C GLN A 163 3.41 9.14 -24.53
N LEU A 164 4.45 9.47 -23.75
CA LEU A 164 5.63 8.63 -23.53
C LEU A 164 5.49 7.72 -22.29
N SER A 165 4.69 8.13 -21.31
CA SER A 165 4.41 7.36 -20.08
C SER A 165 2.96 6.86 -20.07
N PRO A 166 2.69 5.67 -19.50
CA PRO A 166 1.31 5.23 -19.24
C PRO A 166 0.64 6.22 -18.29
N SER A 167 -0.60 6.62 -18.58
CA SER A 167 -1.41 7.41 -17.66
C SER A 167 -1.85 6.58 -16.46
N ALA A 168 -2.11 7.25 -15.34
CA ALA A 168 -2.71 6.61 -14.17
C ALA A 168 -4.07 5.97 -14.52
N ASP A 169 -4.27 4.71 -14.12
CA ASP A 169 -5.56 4.04 -14.29
C ASP A 169 -6.56 4.61 -13.26
N PRO A 170 -7.70 5.20 -13.70
CA PRO A 170 -8.65 5.82 -12.79
C PRO A 170 -9.25 4.85 -11.77
N GLU A 171 -9.50 3.58 -12.14
CA GLU A 171 -10.16 2.61 -11.27
C GLU A 171 -9.31 2.31 -10.03
N ILE A 172 -8.01 2.05 -10.22
CA ILE A 172 -7.11 1.78 -9.09
C ILE A 172 -6.74 3.07 -8.34
N THR A 173 -6.73 4.22 -9.03
CA THR A 173 -6.51 5.52 -8.39
C THR A 173 -7.62 5.84 -7.39
N ALA A 174 -8.89 5.54 -7.71
CA ALA A 174 -10.00 5.68 -6.77
C ALA A 174 -9.82 4.78 -5.54
N VAL A 175 -9.33 3.55 -5.70
CA VAL A 175 -9.06 2.66 -4.55
C VAL A 175 -7.85 3.13 -3.73
N ASN A 176 -6.80 3.66 -4.37
CA ASN A 176 -5.66 4.28 -3.68
C ASN A 176 -6.10 5.50 -2.87
N ALA A 177 -7.01 6.31 -3.40
CA ALA A 177 -7.61 7.43 -2.68
C ALA A 177 -8.41 6.96 -1.46
N ALA A 178 -9.21 5.90 -1.63
CA ALA A 178 -9.96 5.30 -0.53
C ALA A 178 -9.04 4.76 0.57
N PHE A 179 -7.92 4.13 0.19
CA PHE A 179 -6.87 3.68 1.11
C PHE A 179 -6.24 4.84 1.88
N ALA A 180 -5.76 5.87 1.15
CA ALA A 180 -5.08 7.01 1.75
C ALA A 180 -5.98 7.73 2.77
N LEU A 181 -7.25 7.95 2.41
CA LEU A 181 -8.21 8.62 3.26
C LEU A 181 -8.61 7.76 4.46
N ALA A 182 -8.83 6.46 4.25
CA ALA A 182 -9.15 5.52 5.33
C ALA A 182 -8.02 5.42 6.37
N LEU A 183 -6.76 5.37 5.92
CA LEU A 183 -5.61 5.36 6.80
C LEU A 183 -5.51 6.67 7.59
N ALA A 184 -5.64 7.81 6.92
CA ALA A 184 -5.62 9.12 7.56
C ALA A 184 -6.71 9.25 8.64
N GLU A 185 -7.94 8.82 8.36
CA GLU A 185 -9.05 8.85 9.30
C GLU A 185 -8.93 7.84 10.45
N ARG A 186 -8.36 6.66 10.17
CA ARG A 186 -8.14 5.62 11.18
C ARG A 186 -7.15 6.08 12.26
N HIS A 187 -6.19 6.93 11.88
CA HIS A 187 -5.14 7.43 12.75
C HIS A 187 -5.28 8.91 13.13
N ASP A 188 -6.45 9.51 12.89
CA ASP A 188 -6.74 10.90 13.26
C ASP A 188 -5.71 11.92 12.70
N LEU A 189 -5.24 11.68 11.47
CA LEU A 189 -4.20 12.48 10.82
C LEU A 189 -4.75 13.70 10.06
N VAL A 190 -6.07 13.77 9.85
CA VAL A 190 -6.72 14.78 9.01
C VAL A 190 -7.92 15.40 9.71
N ASP A 191 -8.03 16.73 9.59
CA ASP A 191 -9.22 17.49 9.96
C ASP A 191 -10.28 17.43 8.84
N ASP A 192 -11.52 17.81 9.17
CA ASP A 192 -12.69 17.78 8.27
C ASP A 192 -12.53 18.59 6.97
N ASP A 193 -11.62 19.57 6.94
CA ASP A 193 -11.35 20.44 5.79
C ASP A 193 -10.03 20.11 5.05
N HIS A 194 -9.42 18.96 5.37
CA HIS A 194 -8.16 18.55 4.75
C HIS A 194 -8.30 18.32 3.24
N ARG A 195 -7.35 18.83 2.45
CA ARG A 195 -7.32 18.75 0.98
C ARG A 195 -7.36 17.30 0.43
N LEU A 196 -6.98 16.32 1.24
CA LEU A 196 -7.06 14.91 0.87
C LEU A 196 -8.49 14.49 0.51
N TYR A 197 -9.52 15.07 1.15
CA TYR A 197 -10.91 14.84 0.80
C TYR A 197 -11.23 15.31 -0.63
N ASP A 198 -10.76 16.48 -1.04
CA ASP A 198 -10.97 17.01 -2.40
C ASP A 198 -10.29 16.14 -3.45
N LEU A 199 -9.06 15.71 -3.18
CA LEU A 199 -8.31 14.81 -4.08
C LEU A 199 -8.99 13.45 -4.21
N ALA A 200 -9.47 12.89 -3.09
CA ALA A 200 -10.16 11.62 -3.08
C ALA A 200 -11.51 11.71 -3.80
N HIS A 201 -12.24 12.82 -3.62
CA HIS A 201 -13.46 13.10 -4.38
C HIS A 201 -13.19 13.17 -5.88
N ALA A 202 -12.14 13.86 -6.31
CA ALA A 202 -11.75 13.91 -7.73
C ALA A 202 -11.43 12.53 -8.30
N ALA A 203 -10.67 11.71 -7.56
CA ALA A 203 -10.36 10.33 -7.98
C ALA A 203 -11.61 9.45 -8.09
N ALA A 204 -12.55 9.56 -7.15
CA ALA A 204 -13.82 8.83 -7.19
C ALA A 204 -14.69 9.24 -8.39
N MET A 205 -14.73 10.53 -8.73
CA MET A 205 -15.47 11.04 -9.88
C MET A 205 -14.92 10.52 -11.22
N ASP A 206 -13.62 10.23 -11.29
CA ASP A 206 -12.98 9.69 -12.49
C ASP A 206 -13.22 8.16 -12.66
N ALA A 207 -13.76 7.47 -11.64
CA ALA A 207 -14.04 6.04 -11.67
C ALA A 207 -15.39 5.67 -11.04
N PRO A 208 -16.53 6.08 -11.64
CA PRO A 208 -17.87 5.86 -11.07
C PRO A 208 -18.28 4.39 -10.91
N GLY A 209 -17.59 3.45 -11.57
CA GLY A 209 -17.81 2.01 -11.42
C GLY A 209 -17.11 1.39 -10.19
N VAL A 210 -16.30 2.16 -9.46
CA VAL A 210 -15.63 1.71 -8.24
C VAL A 210 -16.41 2.19 -7.02
N ASP A 211 -16.74 1.27 -6.11
CA ASP A 211 -17.39 1.58 -4.83
C ASP A 211 -16.40 2.24 -3.85
N PHE A 212 -16.06 3.51 -4.12
CA PHE A 212 -15.08 4.29 -3.34
C PHE A 212 -15.40 4.29 -1.84
N GLU A 213 -16.64 4.62 -1.45
CA GLU A 213 -17.04 4.67 -0.03
C GLU A 213 -17.01 3.27 0.60
N GLY A 214 -17.37 2.23 -0.15
CA GLY A 214 -17.24 0.86 0.32
C GLY A 214 -15.80 0.45 0.59
N PHE A 215 -14.84 0.86 -0.26
CA PHE A 215 -13.41 0.64 -0.02
C PHE A 215 -12.89 1.46 1.16
N ARG A 216 -13.21 2.76 1.24
CA ARG A 216 -12.80 3.64 2.35
C ARG A 216 -13.24 3.07 3.68
N ARG A 217 -14.53 2.72 3.80
CA ARG A 217 -15.08 2.09 4.99
C ARG A 217 -14.38 0.77 5.31
N ARG A 218 -14.23 -0.12 4.32
CA ARG A 218 -13.60 -1.43 4.51
C ARG A 218 -12.18 -1.32 5.05
N PHE A 219 -11.38 -0.39 4.50
CA PHE A 219 -10.02 -0.13 4.94
C PHE A 219 -9.99 0.45 6.35
N ARG A 220 -10.83 1.46 6.64
CA ARG A 220 -10.88 2.11 7.95
C ARG A 220 -11.27 1.15 9.06
N GLU A 221 -12.24 0.28 8.78
CA GLU A 221 -12.87 -0.62 9.74
C GLU A 221 -12.19 -2.01 9.82
N LEU A 222 -10.99 -2.19 9.24
CA LEU A 222 -10.23 -3.43 9.43
C LEU A 222 -10.02 -3.68 10.93
N ALA A 223 -10.39 -4.88 11.38
CA ALA A 223 -10.19 -5.32 12.76
C ALA A 223 -8.71 -5.30 13.10
N CYS A 224 -8.31 -4.81 14.28
CA CYS A 224 -6.89 -4.66 14.64
C CYS A 224 -6.13 -5.99 14.77
N ASP A 225 -6.83 -7.07 15.14
CA ASP A 225 -6.28 -8.42 15.31
C ASP A 225 -7.28 -9.46 14.79
N PRO A 226 -7.39 -9.62 13.46
CA PRO A 226 -8.28 -10.60 12.86
C PRO A 226 -7.70 -12.01 13.01
N ASP A 227 -8.56 -13.02 13.10
CA ASP A 227 -8.12 -14.38 12.86
C ASP A 227 -7.92 -14.66 11.36
N SER A 228 -7.31 -15.80 11.01
CA SER A 228 -7.02 -16.16 9.62
C SER A 228 -8.26 -16.27 8.75
N SER A 229 -9.40 -16.70 9.30
CA SER A 229 -10.64 -16.87 8.55
C SER A 229 -11.32 -15.53 8.31
N GLY A 230 -11.32 -14.65 9.32
CA GLY A 230 -11.82 -13.29 9.24
C GLY A 230 -11.05 -12.46 8.23
N TYR A 231 -9.72 -12.44 8.30
CA TYR A 231 -8.90 -11.70 7.33
C TYR A 231 -9.11 -12.22 5.90
N ARG A 232 -9.12 -13.54 5.71
CA ARG A 232 -9.38 -14.17 4.42
C ARG A 232 -10.74 -13.75 3.85
N GLN A 233 -11.79 -13.79 4.65
CA GLN A 233 -13.14 -13.41 4.23
C GLN A 233 -13.18 -11.95 3.77
N VAL A 234 -12.60 -11.02 4.54
CA VAL A 234 -12.57 -9.60 4.15
C VAL A 234 -11.80 -9.38 2.85
N LEU A 235 -10.69 -10.08 2.64
CA LEU A 235 -9.90 -9.97 1.40
C LEU A 235 -10.63 -10.59 0.18
N VAL A 236 -11.34 -11.71 0.38
CA VAL A 236 -12.25 -12.27 -0.65
C VAL A 236 -13.33 -11.26 -1.02
N ASP A 237 -13.96 -10.63 -0.03
CA ASP A 237 -15.04 -9.67 -0.26
C ASP A 237 -14.55 -8.39 -0.94
N ALA A 238 -13.37 -7.88 -0.57
CA ALA A 238 -12.73 -6.77 -1.26
C ALA A 238 -12.46 -7.09 -2.74
N THR A 239 -11.91 -8.27 -3.02
CA THR A 239 -11.62 -8.74 -4.37
C THR A 239 -12.90 -8.87 -5.20
N ARG A 240 -13.95 -9.46 -4.62
CA ARG A 240 -15.25 -9.62 -5.30
C ARG A 240 -15.93 -8.29 -5.54
N ALA A 241 -15.87 -7.35 -4.59
CA ALA A 241 -16.41 -6.01 -4.77
C ALA A 241 -15.71 -5.27 -5.92
N TYR A 242 -14.39 -5.39 -6.03
CA TYR A 242 -13.63 -4.74 -7.10
C TYR A 242 -13.95 -5.30 -8.50
N VAL A 243 -13.97 -6.63 -8.61
CA VAL A 243 -14.19 -7.30 -9.92
C VAL A 243 -15.66 -7.34 -10.29
N GLY A 244 -16.57 -7.35 -9.31
CA GLY A 244 -18.02 -7.44 -9.50
C GLY A 244 -18.72 -6.14 -9.91
N GLY A 245 -17.99 -5.03 -10.04
CA GLY A 245 -18.49 -3.81 -10.66
C GLY A 245 -18.71 -4.00 -12.17
N ASP A 246 -20.00 -4.04 -12.55
CA ASP A 246 -20.65 -4.09 -13.88
C ASP A 246 -20.96 -5.47 -14.53
N GLY A 247 -22.25 -5.82 -14.48
CA GLY A 247 -22.96 -6.68 -15.46
C GLY A 247 -23.61 -7.95 -14.88
N PRO A 248 -24.89 -8.27 -15.20
CA PRO A 248 -25.53 -9.50 -14.73
C PRO A 248 -24.78 -10.71 -15.30
N ALA A 249 -24.68 -11.77 -14.50
CA ALA A 249 -24.29 -13.06 -15.01
C ALA A 249 -25.21 -13.41 -16.18
N ALA A 250 -24.65 -13.53 -17.38
CA ALA A 250 -25.39 -14.05 -18.52
C ALA A 250 -25.80 -15.49 -18.21
N ASP A 251 -27.08 -15.78 -18.46
CA ASP A 251 -27.79 -17.07 -18.28
C ASP A 251 -27.00 -18.30 -18.76
#